data_AF-A0A961XUU4-F1
#
_entry.id   AF-A0A961XUU4-F1
#
_cell.length_a   1.000
_cell.length_b   1.000
_cell.length_c   1.000
_cell.angle_alpha   90.00
_cell.angle_beta   90.00
_cell.angle_gamma   90.00
#
_symmetry.space_group_name_H-M   'P 1'
#
loop_
_entity.id
_entity.type
_entity.pdbx_description
1 polymer ?
#
loop_
_entity_poly.entity_id
_entity_poly.type
_entity_poly.pdbx_seq_one_letter_code
_entity_poly.pdbx_strand_id
1 'polypeptide(L)'
;MGDQPENLFPSLTPSAVQARWRVPTEFPACPDEFTDDALMLYASRLSFGTIFARNQFATSLVVHHQLRDDDLVVLTRFTGEAIKDWAVAHVSILDGDFLHRSEGTFYSLQGAMKHFCELTGETFGESIDDYC
;
A
#
# COMPACT_ATOMS: atom_id res chain seq x y z
N MET A 1 -17.63 -8.03 -15.98
CA MET A 1 -16.67 -9.07 -15.58
C MET A 1 -16.78 -9.16 -14.07
N GLY A 2 -17.38 -10.22 -13.52
CA GLY A 2 -17.62 -10.30 -12.08
C GLY A 2 -16.29 -10.43 -11.35
N ASP A 3 -16.00 -9.48 -10.47
CA ASP A 3 -14.87 -9.56 -9.57
C ASP A 3 -15.05 -10.84 -8.73
N GLN A 4 -14.10 -11.77 -8.85
CA GLN A 4 -14.07 -12.92 -7.94
C GLN A 4 -13.91 -12.37 -6.52
N PRO A 5 -14.56 -12.95 -5.50
CA PRO A 5 -14.36 -12.48 -4.13
C PRO A 5 -12.87 -12.56 -3.82
N GLU A 6 -12.27 -11.41 -3.56
CA GLU A 6 -10.85 -11.31 -3.32
C GLU A 6 -10.52 -12.11 -2.06
N ASN A 7 -9.57 -13.06 -2.15
CA ASN A 7 -9.32 -13.95 -1.02
C ASN A 7 -8.67 -13.16 0.13
N LEU A 8 -9.45 -12.92 1.18
CA LEU A 8 -9.04 -12.20 2.37
C LEU A 8 -8.25 -13.11 3.30
N PHE A 9 -7.25 -12.52 3.97
CA PHE A 9 -6.42 -13.16 4.97
C PHE A 9 -6.41 -12.27 6.23
N PRO A 10 -6.24 -12.87 7.43
CA PRO A 10 -6.15 -12.12 8.66
C PRO A 10 -4.87 -11.27 8.72
N SER A 11 -4.98 -10.07 9.27
CA SER A 11 -3.86 -9.19 9.64
C SER A 11 -3.42 -9.44 11.08
N LEU A 12 -2.23 -8.95 11.44
CA LEU A 12 -1.83 -8.81 12.85
C LEU A 12 -2.38 -7.52 13.49
N THR A 13 -2.90 -6.59 12.70
CA THR A 13 -3.59 -5.39 13.15
C THR A 13 -5.08 -5.68 13.30
N PRO A 14 -5.69 -5.47 14.49
CA PRO A 14 -7.09 -5.85 14.76
C PRO A 14 -8.13 -5.20 13.85
N SER A 15 -7.92 -3.95 13.45
CA SER A 15 -8.83 -3.16 12.60
C SER A 15 -8.59 -3.38 11.10
N ALA A 16 -7.72 -4.33 10.72
CA ALA A 16 -7.32 -4.52 9.35
C ALA A 16 -7.50 -5.96 8.87
N VAL A 17 -7.78 -6.09 7.58
CA VAL A 17 -7.75 -7.33 6.82
C VAL A 17 -6.81 -7.16 5.64
N GLN A 18 -6.29 -8.26 5.09
CA GLN A 18 -5.32 -8.19 4.00
C GLN A 18 -5.70 -9.07 2.82
N ALA A 19 -5.53 -8.54 1.61
CA ALA A 19 -5.71 -9.25 0.35
C ALA A 19 -4.38 -9.35 -0.41
N ARG A 20 -4.19 -10.45 -1.13
CA ARG A 20 -2.96 -10.73 -1.91
C ARG A 20 -1.66 -10.72 -1.09
N TRP A 21 -1.77 -10.73 0.25
CA TRP A 21 -0.71 -11.05 1.19
C TRP A 21 -1.06 -12.30 1.97
N ARG A 22 -0.23 -13.34 1.86
CA ARG A 22 -0.45 -14.62 2.53
C ARG A 22 0.11 -14.66 3.95
N VAL A 23 1.12 -13.84 4.24
CA VAL A 23 1.74 -13.77 5.56
C VAL A 23 1.00 -12.70 6.37
N PRO A 24 0.44 -13.04 7.55
CA PRO A 24 -0.15 -12.06 8.44
C PRO A 24 0.85 -10.94 8.75
N THR A 25 0.41 -9.71 8.54
CA THR A 25 1.25 -8.51 8.57
C THR A 25 0.61 -7.47 9.46
N GLU A 26 1.44 -6.78 10.25
CA GLU A 26 1.06 -5.66 11.10
C GLU A 26 1.17 -4.35 10.30
N PHE A 27 0.22 -3.44 10.50
CA PHE A 27 0.17 -2.10 9.93
C PHE A 27 0.21 -1.06 11.07
N PRO A 28 1.41 -0.64 11.54
CA PRO A 28 1.54 0.11 12.79
C PRO A 28 0.89 1.50 12.79
N ALA A 29 0.76 2.13 11.62
CA ALA A 29 0.13 3.44 11.48
C ALA A 29 -1.39 3.36 11.24
N CYS A 30 -1.93 2.16 11.06
CA CYS A 30 -3.36 1.95 10.82
C CYS A 30 -4.19 2.41 12.03
N PRO A 31 -5.26 3.18 11.85
CA PRO A 31 -6.18 3.53 12.93
C PRO A 31 -6.84 2.29 13.55
N ASP A 32 -7.14 2.38 14.85
CA ASP A 32 -7.75 1.27 15.61
C ASP A 32 -9.26 1.14 15.37
N GLU A 33 -9.90 2.19 14.85
CA GLU A 33 -11.33 2.24 14.60
C GLU A 33 -11.62 2.94 13.27
N PHE A 34 -12.68 2.51 12.60
CA PHE A 34 -13.24 3.18 11.45
C PHE A 34 -14.14 4.35 11.87
N THR A 35 -13.94 5.50 11.23
CA THR A 35 -14.79 6.69 11.25
C THR A 35 -14.89 7.23 9.81
N ASP A 36 -15.79 8.16 9.55
CA ASP A 36 -15.95 8.75 8.20
C ASP A 36 -14.63 9.35 7.65
N ASP A 37 -13.74 9.83 8.53
CA ASP A 37 -12.43 10.39 8.16
C ASP A 37 -11.26 9.41 8.37
N ALA A 38 -11.53 8.11 8.53
CA ALA A 38 -10.54 7.09 8.87
C ALA A 38 -9.35 7.02 7.92
N LEU A 39 -9.58 7.02 6.59
CA LEU A 39 -8.50 6.98 5.60
C LEU A 39 -7.70 8.29 5.55
N MET A 40 -8.36 9.43 5.78
CA MET A 40 -7.68 10.71 5.90
C MET A 40 -6.76 10.74 7.13
N LEU A 41 -7.26 10.26 8.27
CA LEU A 41 -6.46 10.09 9.48
C LEU A 41 -5.30 9.13 9.23
N TYR A 42 -5.55 8.00 8.55
CA TYR A 42 -4.49 7.05 8.23
C TYR A 42 -3.42 7.70 7.35
N ALA A 43 -3.80 8.37 6.26
CA ALA A 43 -2.87 9.10 5.40
C ALA A 43 -2.04 10.13 6.18
N SER A 44 -2.63 10.83 7.16
CA SER A 44 -1.92 11.81 7.99
C SER A 44 -0.87 11.20 8.94
N ARG A 45 -1.01 9.90 9.27
CA ARG A 45 -0.05 9.14 10.09
C ARG A 45 1.10 8.58 9.26
N LEU A 46 0.96 8.53 7.94
CA LEU A 46 2.01 8.06 7.04
C LEU A 46 2.97 9.22 6.76
N SER A 47 4.26 8.96 6.97
CA SER A 47 5.32 9.90 6.61
C SER A 47 6.54 9.16 6.10
N PHE A 48 7.31 9.80 5.22
CA PHE A 48 8.49 9.19 4.60
C PHE A 48 9.41 8.55 5.66
N GLY A 49 9.77 7.30 5.45
CA GLY A 49 10.66 6.53 6.34
C GLY A 49 9.98 5.87 7.54
N THR A 50 8.70 6.13 7.82
CA THR A 50 7.96 5.40 8.86
C THR A 50 7.58 4.00 8.41
N ILE A 51 7.35 3.10 9.37
CA ILE A 51 6.95 1.72 9.08
C ILE A 51 5.51 1.70 8.58
N PHE A 52 5.33 1.26 7.35
CA PHE A 52 4.00 1.01 6.80
C PHE A 52 3.48 -0.37 7.20
N ALA A 53 4.29 -1.40 6.95
CA ALA A 53 3.94 -2.78 7.19
C ALA A 53 5.13 -3.58 7.74
N ARG A 54 4.86 -4.52 8.65
CA ARG A 54 5.89 -5.38 9.24
C ARG A 54 5.36 -6.77 9.53
N ASN A 55 6.19 -7.77 9.26
CA ASN A 55 6.00 -9.13 9.74
C ASN A 55 7.35 -9.74 10.12
N GLN A 56 7.37 -11.02 10.45
CA GLN A 56 8.59 -11.73 10.87
C GLN A 56 9.67 -11.83 9.78
N PHE A 57 9.35 -11.58 8.51
CA PHE A 57 10.28 -11.71 7.38
C PHE A 57 10.74 -10.38 6.81
N ALA A 58 9.89 -9.35 6.86
CA ALA A 58 10.16 -8.07 6.21
C ALA A 58 9.52 -6.90 6.95
N THR A 59 10.16 -5.74 6.85
CA THR A 59 9.60 -4.44 7.23
C THR A 59 9.62 -3.56 5.99
N SER A 60 8.52 -2.85 5.71
CA SER A 60 8.45 -1.86 4.63
C SER A 60 8.27 -0.46 5.21
N LEU A 61 9.00 0.50 4.62
CA LEU A 61 8.97 1.89 4.98
C LEU A 61 8.19 2.68 3.93
N VAL A 62 7.40 3.67 4.38
CA VAL A 62 6.69 4.60 3.50
C VAL A 62 7.71 5.39 2.68
N VAL A 63 7.50 5.44 1.38
CA VAL A 63 8.24 6.30 0.44
C VAL A 63 7.33 7.43 -0.02
N HIS A 64 6.11 7.09 -0.42
CA HIS A 64 5.11 8.05 -0.84
C HIS A 64 3.72 7.47 -0.60
N HIS A 65 2.71 8.33 -0.48
CA HIS A 65 1.32 7.91 -0.41
C HIS A 65 0.43 9.00 -1.01
N GLN A 66 -0.72 8.59 -1.50
CA GLN A 66 -1.73 9.48 -2.05
C GLN A 66 -3.09 8.98 -1.59
N LEU A 67 -3.88 9.89 -1.01
CA LEU A 67 -5.30 9.68 -0.78
C LEU A 67 -6.06 10.23 -1.97
N ARG A 68 -6.96 9.43 -2.52
CA ARG A 68 -7.86 9.84 -3.59
C ARG A 68 -9.22 9.21 -3.35
N ASP A 69 -10.25 10.05 -3.32
CA ASP A 69 -11.61 9.61 -3.04
C ASP A 69 -11.63 8.78 -1.73
N ASP A 70 -12.00 7.50 -1.80
CA ASP A 70 -12.03 6.55 -0.67
C ASP A 70 -10.90 5.50 -0.73
N ASP A 71 -9.82 5.81 -1.44
CA ASP A 71 -8.69 4.91 -1.65
C ASP A 71 -7.36 5.57 -1.24
N LEU A 72 -6.54 4.83 -0.50
CA LEU A 72 -5.19 5.24 -0.09
C LEU A 72 -4.17 4.32 -0.74
N VAL A 73 -3.40 4.86 -1.68
CA VAL A 73 -2.28 4.14 -2.32
C VAL A 73 -0.98 4.49 -1.60
N VAL A 74 -0.18 3.48 -1.27
CA VAL A 74 1.09 3.65 -0.55
C VAL A 74 2.22 2.97 -1.33
N LEU A 75 3.22 3.75 -1.72
CA LEU A 75 4.49 3.25 -2.21
C LEU A 75 5.44 3.06 -1.03
N THR A 76 6.06 1.88 -0.98
CA THR A 76 6.97 1.51 0.09
C THR A 76 8.27 0.92 -0.43
N ARG A 77 9.27 0.88 0.45
CA ARG A 77 10.53 0.20 0.24
C ARG A 77 10.82 -0.76 1.41
N PHE A 78 11.24 -1.98 1.12
CA PHE A 78 11.67 -2.91 2.17
C PHE A 78 12.96 -2.44 2.86
N THR A 79 13.11 -2.79 4.14
CA THR A 79 14.37 -2.64 4.87
C THR A 79 15.26 -3.85 4.63
N GLY A 80 16.53 -3.63 4.32
CA GLY A 80 17.53 -4.70 4.10
C GLY A 80 17.83 -4.95 2.63
N GLU A 81 18.52 -6.04 2.33
CA GLU A 81 18.90 -6.44 0.98
C GLU A 81 17.80 -7.34 0.37
N ALA A 82 16.73 -6.73 -0.15
CA ALA A 82 15.71 -7.46 -0.89
C ALA A 82 16.01 -7.39 -2.39
N ILE A 83 15.76 -8.49 -3.13
CA ILE A 83 15.93 -8.47 -4.60
C ILE A 83 14.91 -7.53 -5.26
N LYS A 84 13.71 -7.42 -4.67
CA LYS A 84 12.66 -6.47 -5.06
C LYS A 84 12.42 -5.51 -3.93
N ASP A 85 13.11 -4.38 -3.97
CA ASP A 85 13.09 -3.41 -2.88
C ASP A 85 11.78 -2.63 -2.77
N TRP A 86 11.01 -2.52 -3.84
CA TRP A 86 9.87 -1.61 -3.91
C TRP A 86 8.55 -2.37 -3.91
N ALA A 87 7.54 -1.83 -3.24
CA ALA A 87 6.21 -2.42 -3.20
C ALA A 87 5.14 -1.33 -3.19
N VAL A 88 4.01 -1.63 -3.83
CA VAL A 88 2.81 -0.77 -3.78
C VAL A 88 1.73 -1.51 -3.02
N ALA A 89 1.02 -0.78 -2.17
CA ALA A 89 -0.14 -1.27 -1.45
C ALA A 89 -1.32 -0.32 -1.70
N HIS A 90 -2.51 -0.88 -1.70
CA HIS A 90 -3.77 -0.18 -1.81
C HIS A 90 -4.57 -0.40 -0.53
N VAL A 91 -5.11 0.65 0.06
CA VAL A 91 -5.90 0.59 1.29
C VAL A 91 -7.28 1.18 1.01
N SER A 92 -8.31 0.39 1.26
CA SER A 92 -9.71 0.79 1.16
C SER A 92 -10.47 0.32 2.41
N ILE A 93 -11.77 0.63 2.49
CA ILE A 93 -12.63 0.18 3.58
C ILE A 93 -13.52 -0.97 3.09
N LEU A 94 -13.58 -2.06 3.87
CA LEU A 94 -14.45 -3.20 3.63
C LEU A 94 -15.18 -3.58 4.92
N ASP A 95 -16.51 -3.48 4.92
CA ASP A 95 -17.37 -3.85 6.06
C ASP A 95 -16.97 -3.25 7.43
N GLY A 96 -16.31 -2.08 7.41
CA GLY A 96 -15.84 -1.37 8.61
C GLY A 96 -14.39 -1.66 9.00
N ASP A 97 -13.68 -2.52 8.27
CA ASP A 97 -12.25 -2.79 8.45
C ASP A 97 -11.40 -2.12 7.35
N PHE A 98 -10.13 -1.83 7.67
CA PHE A 98 -9.15 -1.40 6.68
C PHE A 98 -8.68 -2.61 5.86
N LEU A 99 -9.01 -2.62 4.58
CA LEU A 99 -8.53 -3.64 3.64
C LEU A 99 -7.21 -3.19 3.03
N HIS A 100 -6.11 -3.83 3.42
CA HIS A 100 -4.83 -3.65 2.74
C HIS A 100 -4.62 -4.70 1.67
N ARG A 101 -4.51 -4.26 0.42
CA ARG A 101 -4.23 -5.11 -0.73
C ARG A 101 -2.81 -4.89 -1.23
N SER A 102 -2.10 -5.99 -1.49
CA SER A 102 -0.82 -5.93 -2.20
C SER A 102 -1.03 -5.71 -3.70
N GLU A 103 -0.38 -4.69 -4.25
CA GLU A 103 -0.35 -4.38 -5.68
C GLU A 103 0.90 -4.90 -6.39
N GLY A 104 1.74 -5.63 -5.64
CA GLY A 104 2.94 -6.27 -6.16
C GLY A 104 4.25 -5.67 -5.64
N THR A 105 5.33 -6.29 -6.09
CA THR A 105 6.71 -5.92 -5.75
C THR A 105 7.53 -5.74 -7.02
N PHE A 106 8.40 -4.73 -7.00
CA PHE A 106 9.09 -4.20 -8.16
C PHE A 106 10.60 -4.13 -7.90
N TYR A 107 11.37 -4.33 -8.95
CA TYR A 107 12.84 -4.26 -8.90
C TYR A 107 13.35 -2.82 -8.84
N SER A 108 12.61 -1.86 -9.41
CA SER A 108 13.03 -0.46 -9.51
C SER A 108 11.96 0.48 -8.98
N LEU A 109 12.39 1.64 -8.47
CA LEU A 109 11.51 2.72 -8.06
C LEU A 109 10.64 3.20 -9.22
N GLN A 110 11.19 3.29 -10.44
CA GLN A 110 10.46 3.71 -11.63
C GLN A 110 9.28 2.79 -11.94
N GLY A 111 9.49 1.46 -11.88
CA GLY A 111 8.42 0.49 -12.12
C GLY A 111 7.32 0.59 -11.06
N ALA A 112 7.70 0.75 -9.79
CA ALA A 112 6.75 0.92 -8.70
C ALA A 112 5.98 2.24 -8.79
N MET A 113 6.66 3.35 -9.13
CA MET A 113 6.04 4.66 -9.32
C MET A 113 5.07 4.68 -10.49
N LYS A 114 5.39 4.02 -11.61
CA LYS A 114 4.46 3.89 -12.73
C LYS A 114 3.16 3.22 -12.28
N HIS A 115 3.25 2.08 -11.58
CA HIS A 115 2.08 1.37 -11.06
C HIS A 115 1.32 2.20 -10.01
N PHE A 116 2.05 2.91 -9.14
CA PHE A 116 1.47 3.84 -8.18
C PHE A 116 0.63 4.92 -8.88
N CYS A 117 1.19 5.58 -9.89
CA CYS A 117 0.52 6.61 -10.69
C CYS A 117 -0.72 6.05 -11.43
N GLU A 118 -0.63 4.84 -11.99
CA GLU A 118 -1.77 4.16 -12.62
C GLU A 118 -2.94 3.98 -11.64
N LEU A 119 -2.66 3.60 -10.39
CA LEU A 119 -3.67 3.44 -9.35
C LEU A 119 -4.21 4.77 -8.82
N THR A 120 -3.36 5.79 -8.67
CA THR A 120 -3.80 7.11 -8.22
C THR A 120 -4.46 7.93 -9.34
N GLY A 121 -4.35 7.48 -10.59
CA GLY A 121 -4.78 8.21 -11.79
C GLY A 121 -3.95 9.46 -12.08
N GLU A 122 -2.74 9.52 -11.52
CA GLU A 122 -1.75 10.51 -11.90
C GLU A 122 -1.03 10.07 -13.17
N THR A 123 -0.65 11.02 -14.01
CA THR A 123 0.26 10.74 -15.12
C THR A 123 1.68 10.70 -14.59
N PHE A 124 2.32 9.52 -14.65
CA PHE A 124 3.77 9.44 -14.55
C PHE A 124 4.32 10.24 -15.74
N GLY A 125 4.89 11.43 -15.46
CA GLY A 125 5.36 12.34 -16.50
C GLY A 125 6.26 11.60 -17.49
N GLU A 126 5.97 11.71 -18.78
CA GLU A 126 6.77 11.09 -19.85
C GLU A 126 8.24 11.44 -19.59
N SER A 127 9.08 10.42 -19.41
CA SER A 127 10.52 10.69 -19.30
C SER A 127 10.97 11.20 -20.66
N ILE A 128 11.91 12.13 -20.69
CA ILE A 128 12.51 12.59 -21.95
C ILE A 128 13.18 11.43 -22.72
N ASP A 129 13.45 10.31 -22.04
CA ASP A 129 13.97 9.07 -22.60
C ASP A 129 12.96 8.28 -23.46
N ASP A 130 11.66 8.58 -23.41
CA ASP A 130 10.64 7.91 -24.24
C ASP A 130 10.61 8.44 -25.70
N TYR A 131 11.48 9.41 -26.03
CA TYR A 131 11.58 10.05 -27.35
C TYR A 131 12.89 9.74 -28.12
N CYS A 132 13.63 8.68 -27.77
CA CYS A 132 14.87 8.28 -28.48
C CYS A 132 14.77 6.93 -29.20
#